data_AF-A0A6C1N9U1-F1
#
_entry.id   AF-A0A6C1N9U1-F1
#
_cell.length_a   1.000
_cell.length_b   1.000
_cell.length_c   1.000
_cell.angle_alpha   90.00
_cell.angle_beta   90.00
_cell.angle_gamma   90.00
#
_symmetry.space_group_name_H-M   'P 1'
#
loop_
_entity.id
_entity.type
_entity.pdbx_description
1 polymer ?
#
loop_
_entity_poly.entity_id
_entity_poly.type
_entity_poly.pdbx_seq_one_letter_code
_entity_poly.pdbx_strand_id
1 'polypeptide(L)'
;MTETTKFAPNNLFIEVSGSGLPEIDGLFIPSEAPPTQSESGVVSSPGYWNGKMAWDRADGKSARSPALSYSNSYKSWRICRLDGHLAYELTCEDELPPTDRPWNVYKMGKAPGPMVEIFHGDPRKPCPEPNVVFVLGGPGAGKGTMCELAEIQLGWTHLSTGDLLRAEQKAGGPTTEVIKEYIAAGKLVPNEIVVRLLKDAMERTTRTTGKRNFLIDGFPRSLSNLEAWYEVFGREAKLPTMLYFECPLEVLEQRILGRAQYSGRADDNIEAMKLRFDTFKEETLPTVELFRKKGKCVELDTSQDREAVYALLRDQLAQYTDQQLMDQPLTEKAEVLLGLRPYPKEA
;
A
#
# COMPACT_ATOMS: atom_id res chain seq x y z
N MET A 1 4.72 30.69 -32.58
CA MET A 1 5.55 30.10 -31.50
C MET A 1 4.60 29.24 -30.68
N THR A 2 4.56 27.95 -30.95
CA THR A 2 3.68 27.02 -30.24
C THR A 2 4.20 26.85 -28.82
N GLU A 3 3.38 27.20 -27.83
CA GLU A 3 3.63 26.83 -26.44
C GLU A 3 3.81 25.32 -26.38
N THR A 4 5.05 24.87 -26.18
CA THR A 4 5.32 23.47 -25.86
C THR A 4 4.77 23.23 -24.47
N THR A 5 3.54 22.70 -24.38
CA THR A 5 2.95 22.21 -23.15
C THR A 5 3.93 21.22 -22.52
N LYS A 6 4.58 21.63 -21.44
CA LYS A 6 5.65 20.84 -20.82
C LYS A 6 4.99 19.82 -19.89
N PHE A 7 4.68 18.65 -20.43
CA PHE A 7 4.14 17.55 -19.64
C PHE A 7 5.17 17.06 -18.59
N ALA A 8 4.68 16.54 -17.47
CA ALA A 8 5.54 15.88 -16.49
C ALA A 8 6.19 14.63 -17.13
N PRO A 9 7.44 14.26 -16.82
CA PRO A 9 8.05 13.06 -17.37
C PRO A 9 7.21 11.80 -17.05
N ASN A 10 6.95 10.96 -18.06
CA ASN A 10 6.34 9.66 -17.82
C ASN A 10 7.38 8.73 -17.17
N ASN A 11 7.19 8.44 -15.89
CA ASN A 11 8.03 7.55 -15.10
C ASN A 11 7.32 6.24 -14.75
N LEU A 12 6.18 5.96 -15.39
CA LEU A 12 5.34 4.81 -15.11
C LEU A 12 5.68 3.65 -16.03
N PHE A 13 5.61 2.44 -15.51
CA PHE A 13 5.79 1.21 -16.26
C PHE A 13 4.47 0.43 -16.21
N ILE A 14 4.20 -0.36 -17.24
CA ILE A 14 2.96 -1.12 -17.32
C ILE A 14 3.27 -2.59 -17.54
N GLU A 15 2.74 -3.47 -16.71
CA GLU A 15 2.72 -4.91 -17.02
C GLU A 15 1.35 -5.27 -17.61
N VAL A 16 1.39 -5.93 -18.76
CA VAL A 16 0.22 -6.52 -19.39
C VAL A 16 0.34 -8.03 -19.26
N SER A 17 -0.69 -8.70 -18.74
CA SER A 17 -0.69 -10.15 -18.57
C SER A 17 -2.06 -10.77 -18.78
N GLY A 18 -2.10 -12.09 -18.98
CA GLY A 18 -3.35 -12.84 -19.01
C GLY A 18 -4.19 -12.61 -20.26
N SER A 19 -3.66 -11.93 -21.29
CA SER A 19 -4.37 -11.69 -22.55
C SER A 19 -4.57 -12.95 -23.40
N GLY A 20 -3.79 -14.00 -23.10
CA GLY A 20 -3.74 -15.21 -23.92
C GLY A 20 -2.96 -15.03 -25.22
N LEU A 21 -2.31 -13.87 -25.42
CA LEU A 21 -1.39 -13.54 -26.50
C LEU A 21 0.00 -13.24 -25.91
N PRO A 22 0.95 -14.18 -25.96
CA PRO A 22 2.31 -13.98 -25.41
C PRO A 22 3.06 -12.79 -26.02
N GLU A 23 2.66 -12.38 -27.24
CA GLU A 23 3.20 -11.24 -27.95
C GLU A 23 2.65 -9.89 -27.47
N ILE A 24 1.58 -9.90 -26.67
CA ILE A 24 1.01 -8.73 -25.97
C ILE A 24 1.43 -8.72 -24.51
N ASP A 25 1.48 -9.90 -23.87
CA ASP A 25 1.92 -10.02 -22.49
C ASP A 25 3.39 -9.56 -22.33
N GLY A 26 3.68 -8.93 -21.19
CA GLY A 26 5.00 -8.44 -20.83
C GLY A 26 5.01 -7.00 -20.32
N LEU A 27 6.24 -6.52 -20.12
CA LEU A 27 6.50 -5.18 -19.60
C LEU A 27 6.48 -4.14 -20.72
N PHE A 28 5.89 -3.00 -20.41
CA PHE A 28 5.87 -1.78 -21.23
C PHE A 28 6.56 -0.65 -20.45
N ILE A 29 7.45 0.06 -21.15
CA ILE A 29 8.26 1.17 -20.65
C ILE A 29 7.77 2.49 -21.25
N PRO A 30 8.01 3.65 -20.60
CA PRO A 30 7.70 4.95 -21.19
C PRO A 30 8.21 5.05 -22.63
N SER A 31 7.35 5.48 -23.55
CA SER A 31 7.70 5.54 -24.96
C SER A 31 8.80 6.57 -25.21
N GLU A 32 9.82 6.22 -25.99
CA GLU A 32 10.88 7.15 -26.43
C GLU A 32 10.70 7.57 -27.90
N ALA A 33 9.51 7.33 -28.47
CA ALA A 33 9.22 7.63 -29.86
C ALA A 33 9.49 9.11 -30.20
N PRO A 34 10.10 9.39 -31.36
CA PRO A 34 10.30 10.76 -31.80
C PRO A 34 8.94 11.45 -32.04
N PRO A 35 8.88 12.79 -31.86
CA PRO A 35 7.67 13.57 -32.12
C PRO A 35 7.09 13.26 -33.50
N THR A 36 5.85 12.81 -33.51
CA THR A 36 5.11 12.39 -34.71
C THR A 36 3.71 12.96 -34.64
N GLN A 37 3.15 13.37 -35.78
CA GLN A 37 1.77 13.84 -35.82
C GLN A 37 0.80 12.66 -35.83
N SER A 38 -0.13 12.65 -34.87
CA SER A 38 -1.14 11.60 -34.76
C SER A 38 -2.29 11.77 -35.75
N GLU A 39 -3.16 10.76 -35.82
CA GLU A 39 -4.41 10.77 -36.60
C GLU A 39 -5.35 11.93 -36.25
N SER A 40 -5.27 12.45 -35.01
CA SER A 40 -6.06 13.60 -34.55
C SER A 40 -5.34 14.94 -34.76
N GLY A 41 -4.20 14.96 -35.46
CA GLY A 41 -3.42 16.16 -35.75
C GLY A 41 -2.55 16.66 -34.59
N VAL A 42 -2.49 15.93 -33.47
CA VAL A 42 -1.69 16.30 -32.28
C VAL A 42 -0.26 15.79 -32.44
N VAL A 43 0.74 16.64 -32.18
CA VAL A 43 2.15 16.24 -32.22
C VAL A 43 2.52 15.57 -30.90
N SER A 44 3.04 14.35 -30.95
CA SER A 44 3.51 13.60 -29.78
C SER A 44 4.83 14.17 -29.23
N SER A 45 5.16 13.75 -28.01
CA SER A 45 6.48 14.01 -27.38
C SER A 45 6.96 12.74 -26.68
N PRO A 46 8.24 12.61 -26.32
CA PRO A 46 8.72 11.46 -25.55
C PRO A 46 7.86 11.21 -24.31
N GLY A 47 7.39 9.98 -24.14
CA GLY A 47 6.52 9.51 -23.07
C GLY A 47 5.03 9.80 -23.27
N TYR A 48 4.63 10.50 -24.33
CA TYR A 48 3.27 11.01 -24.53
C TYR A 48 2.75 10.82 -25.95
N TRP A 49 1.47 10.48 -26.05
CA TRP A 49 0.73 10.38 -27.30
C TRP A 49 -0.66 10.97 -27.11
N ASN A 50 -1.07 11.84 -28.03
CA ASN A 50 -2.38 12.52 -27.96
C ASN A 50 -2.64 13.28 -26.65
N GLY A 51 -1.58 13.76 -25.98
CA GLY A 51 -1.67 14.48 -24.72
C GLY A 51 -1.77 13.59 -23.47
N LYS A 52 -1.80 12.26 -23.61
CA LYS A 52 -1.73 11.30 -22.49
C LYS A 52 -0.43 10.51 -22.51
N MET A 53 -0.08 9.90 -21.38
CA MET A 53 1.10 9.06 -21.28
C MET A 53 1.00 7.86 -22.24
N ALA A 54 2.14 7.44 -22.78
CA ALA A 54 2.21 6.37 -23.76
C ALA A 54 3.43 5.47 -23.53
N TRP A 55 3.30 4.20 -23.90
CA TRP A 55 4.30 3.17 -23.59
C TRP A 55 4.61 2.28 -24.80
N ASP A 56 5.86 1.81 -24.82
CA ASP A 56 6.38 0.82 -25.76
C ASP A 56 6.71 -0.48 -25.04
N ARG A 57 6.78 -1.58 -25.76
CA ARG A 57 7.22 -2.85 -25.17
C ARG A 57 8.69 -2.76 -24.74
N ALA A 58 8.99 -3.28 -23.56
CA ALA A 58 10.33 -3.31 -23.00
C ALA A 58 11.32 -4.14 -23.83
N ASP A 59 10.83 -5.09 -24.63
CA ASP A 59 11.62 -5.92 -25.55
C ASP A 59 11.91 -5.23 -26.89
N GLY A 60 11.37 -4.02 -27.11
CA GLY A 60 11.52 -3.25 -28.34
C GLY A 60 10.79 -3.82 -29.56
N LYS A 61 10.02 -4.89 -29.40
CA LYS A 61 9.33 -5.54 -30.52
C LYS A 61 7.97 -4.89 -30.72
N SER A 62 7.84 -4.00 -31.70
CA SER A 62 6.54 -3.51 -32.14
C SER A 62 6.66 -2.80 -33.49
N ALA A 63 5.73 -3.02 -34.42
CA ALA A 63 5.62 -2.26 -35.65
C ALA A 63 5.04 -0.85 -35.43
N ARG A 64 4.38 -0.62 -34.29
CA ARG A 64 3.85 0.69 -33.88
C ARG A 64 4.48 1.15 -32.57
N SER A 65 4.90 2.40 -32.54
CA SER A 65 5.38 3.08 -31.35
C SER A 65 4.62 4.41 -31.22
N PRO A 66 3.87 4.64 -30.13
CA PRO A 66 3.70 3.77 -28.94
C PRO A 66 2.83 2.51 -29.19
N ALA A 67 3.16 1.42 -28.50
CA ALA A 67 2.40 0.16 -28.53
C ALA A 67 1.14 0.19 -27.63
N LEU A 68 1.19 0.94 -26.53
CA LEU A 68 0.06 1.25 -25.65
C LEU A 68 -0.17 2.76 -25.62
N SER A 69 -1.34 3.21 -26.06
CA SER A 69 -1.64 4.64 -26.18
C SER A 69 -3.14 4.96 -26.18
N TYR A 70 -3.45 6.24 -26.04
CA TYR A 70 -4.81 6.76 -26.08
C TYR A 70 -5.17 7.32 -27.47
N SER A 71 -6.37 7.03 -27.96
CA SER A 71 -6.91 7.63 -29.19
C SER A 71 -7.98 8.68 -28.87
N ASN A 72 -7.72 9.94 -29.24
CA ASN A 72 -8.68 11.04 -29.06
C ASN A 72 -9.93 10.87 -29.91
N SER A 73 -9.81 10.30 -31.12
CA SER A 73 -10.92 10.10 -32.04
C SER A 73 -11.93 9.08 -31.53
N TYR A 74 -11.45 8.04 -30.84
CA TYR A 74 -12.27 6.94 -30.33
C TYR A 74 -12.49 7.00 -28.82
N LYS A 75 -11.85 7.94 -28.15
CA LYS A 75 -11.88 8.12 -26.69
C LYS A 75 -11.57 6.81 -25.97
N SER A 76 -10.51 6.13 -26.42
CA SER A 76 -10.17 4.79 -25.94
C SER A 76 -8.68 4.57 -25.76
N TRP A 77 -8.36 3.84 -24.70
CA TRP A 77 -7.05 3.23 -24.53
C TRP A 77 -6.91 2.00 -25.42
N ARG A 78 -5.70 1.77 -25.95
CA ARG A 78 -5.43 0.80 -27.00
C ARG A 78 -4.12 0.08 -26.79
N ILE A 79 -4.12 -1.22 -27.07
CA ILE A 79 -2.91 -2.08 -27.04
C ILE A 79 -2.75 -2.76 -28.40
N CYS A 80 -1.63 -2.51 -29.07
CA CYS A 80 -1.30 -3.07 -30.38
C CYS A 80 -0.46 -4.35 -30.27
N ARG A 81 -0.64 -5.25 -31.24
CA ARG A 81 0.21 -6.42 -31.50
C ARG A 81 1.56 -6.00 -32.07
N LEU A 82 2.48 -6.97 -32.14
CA LEU A 82 3.81 -6.77 -32.72
C LEU A 82 3.74 -6.32 -34.19
N ASP A 83 2.71 -6.72 -34.93
CA ASP A 83 2.50 -6.35 -36.33
C ASP A 83 1.76 -5.00 -36.51
N GLY A 84 1.41 -4.34 -35.40
CA GLY A 84 0.73 -3.04 -35.38
C GLY A 84 -0.80 -3.12 -35.45
N HIS A 85 -1.40 -4.30 -35.58
CA HIS A 85 -2.86 -4.43 -35.48
C HIS A 85 -3.34 -4.26 -34.04
N LEU A 86 -4.53 -3.69 -33.85
CA LEU A 86 -5.12 -3.49 -32.54
C LEU A 86 -5.62 -4.83 -31.97
N ALA A 87 -5.18 -5.20 -30.76
CA ALA A 87 -5.62 -6.39 -30.05
C ALA A 87 -6.70 -6.09 -29.02
N TYR A 88 -6.54 -5.01 -28.27
CA TYR A 88 -7.43 -4.67 -27.15
C TYR A 88 -7.72 -3.18 -27.10
N GLU A 89 -8.93 -2.83 -26.68
CA GLU A 89 -9.31 -1.45 -26.41
C GLU A 89 -10.22 -1.30 -25.20
N LEU A 90 -10.24 -0.11 -24.62
CA LEU A 90 -11.18 0.25 -23.57
C LEU A 90 -11.57 1.73 -23.70
N THR A 91 -12.85 1.98 -23.98
CA THR A 91 -13.41 3.32 -24.12
C THR A 91 -13.63 3.96 -22.75
N CYS A 92 -12.84 4.99 -22.44
CA CYS A 92 -12.95 5.81 -21.24
C CYS A 92 -12.16 7.12 -21.42
N GLU A 93 -12.24 8.02 -20.45
CA GLU A 93 -11.53 9.31 -20.46
C GLU A 93 -10.40 9.36 -19.42
N ASP A 94 -10.08 8.22 -18.78
CA ASP A 94 -9.12 8.16 -17.69
C ASP A 94 -7.73 8.65 -18.11
N GLU A 95 -7.00 9.28 -17.18
CA GLU A 95 -5.64 9.77 -17.40
C GLU A 95 -4.62 8.64 -17.63
N LEU A 96 -4.89 7.46 -17.08
CA LEU A 96 -4.06 6.28 -17.21
C LEU A 96 -4.87 5.08 -17.74
N PRO A 97 -4.21 4.07 -18.31
CA PRO A 97 -4.86 2.84 -18.74
C PRO A 97 -5.62 2.18 -17.58
N PRO A 98 -6.89 1.77 -17.75
CA PRO A 98 -7.67 1.23 -16.64
C PRO A 98 -7.11 -0.11 -16.15
N THR A 99 -6.99 -0.23 -14.83
CA THR A 99 -6.50 -1.44 -14.13
C THR A 99 -7.60 -2.17 -13.36
N ASP A 100 -8.80 -1.57 -13.26
CA ASP A 100 -9.89 -1.98 -12.38
C ASP A 100 -11.08 -2.60 -13.13
N ARG A 101 -11.01 -2.69 -14.46
CA ARG A 101 -12.08 -3.18 -15.32
C ARG A 101 -11.56 -3.95 -16.54
N PRO A 102 -12.34 -4.92 -17.05
CA PRO A 102 -11.91 -5.75 -18.17
C PRO A 102 -11.79 -4.94 -19.47
N TRP A 103 -10.74 -5.26 -20.23
CA TRP A 103 -10.53 -4.71 -21.57
C TRP A 103 -11.30 -5.49 -22.63
N ASN A 104 -11.78 -4.79 -23.66
CA ASN A 104 -12.50 -5.43 -24.76
C ASN A 104 -11.51 -6.11 -25.71
N VAL A 105 -11.85 -7.33 -26.13
CA VAL A 105 -11.14 -8.03 -27.21
C VAL A 105 -11.50 -7.36 -28.53
N TYR A 106 -10.53 -6.70 -29.15
CA TYR A 106 -10.70 -6.06 -30.46
C TYR A 106 -10.34 -7.03 -31.59
N LYS A 107 -10.64 -6.68 -32.85
CA LYS A 107 -10.48 -7.47 -34.09
C LYS A 107 -9.49 -8.65 -34.06
N MET A 108 -8.25 -8.41 -33.62
CA MET A 108 -7.15 -9.40 -33.62
C MET A 108 -6.69 -9.84 -32.22
N GLY A 109 -7.45 -9.53 -31.17
CA GLY A 109 -7.22 -9.98 -29.81
C GLY A 109 -7.77 -11.38 -29.55
N LYS A 110 -7.51 -11.90 -28.35
CA LYS A 110 -8.06 -13.17 -27.85
C LYS A 110 -8.66 -12.96 -26.46
N ALA A 111 -9.72 -13.68 -26.12
CA ALA A 111 -10.27 -13.69 -24.78
C ALA A 111 -9.45 -14.60 -23.82
N PRO A 112 -9.34 -14.26 -22.52
CA PRO A 112 -9.89 -13.05 -21.89
C PRO A 112 -9.08 -11.79 -22.26
N GLY A 113 -9.67 -10.61 -22.04
CA GLY A 113 -8.92 -9.35 -22.17
C GLY A 113 -7.74 -9.29 -21.19
N PRO A 114 -6.73 -8.46 -21.46
CA PRO A 114 -5.56 -8.32 -20.60
C PRO A 114 -5.91 -7.81 -19.21
N MET A 115 -5.11 -8.21 -18.23
CA MET A 115 -4.92 -7.49 -16.98
C MET A 115 -3.79 -6.48 -17.16
N VAL A 116 -3.97 -5.29 -16.60
CA VAL A 116 -3.02 -4.18 -16.66
C VAL A 116 -2.67 -3.78 -15.25
N GLU A 117 -1.37 -3.76 -14.93
CA GLU A 117 -0.85 -3.24 -13.66
C GLU A 117 0.14 -2.10 -13.94
N ILE A 118 0.07 -1.03 -13.14
CA ILE A 118 0.90 0.17 -13.29
C ILE A 118 1.94 0.20 -12.17
N PHE A 119 3.17 0.49 -12.53
CA PHE A 119 4.31 0.57 -11.62
C PHE A 119 4.92 1.98 -11.61
N HIS A 120 5.15 2.54 -10.42
CA HIS A 120 5.77 3.83 -10.13
C HIS A 120 7.31 3.74 -10.08
N GLY A 121 7.89 2.95 -10.99
CA GLY A 121 9.32 2.71 -11.11
C GLY A 121 9.60 1.43 -11.89
N ASP A 122 10.83 1.26 -12.37
CA ASP A 122 11.21 0.12 -13.20
C ASP A 122 11.11 -1.19 -12.39
N PRO A 123 10.17 -2.11 -12.71
CA PRO A 123 9.99 -3.34 -11.96
C PRO A 123 11.19 -4.29 -12.06
N ARG A 124 12.07 -4.09 -13.04
CA ARG A 124 13.30 -4.88 -13.22
C ARG A 124 14.41 -4.48 -12.25
N LYS A 125 14.28 -3.32 -11.60
CA LYS A 125 15.25 -2.83 -10.61
C LYS A 125 14.85 -3.28 -9.20
N PRO A 126 15.81 -3.36 -8.26
CA PRO A 126 15.50 -3.55 -6.85
C PRO A 126 14.46 -2.52 -6.37
N CYS A 127 13.52 -2.97 -5.54
CA CYS A 127 12.51 -2.08 -4.97
C CYS A 127 13.20 -1.00 -4.13
N PRO A 128 12.81 0.28 -4.23
CA PRO A 128 13.34 1.32 -3.37
C PRO A 128 13.15 0.96 -1.89
N GLU A 129 14.14 1.29 -1.06
CA GLU A 129 14.07 0.98 0.38
C GLU A 129 12.86 1.66 1.04
N PRO A 130 12.06 0.94 1.84
CA PRO A 130 10.94 1.52 2.55
C PRO A 130 11.42 2.32 3.78
N ASN A 131 10.73 3.41 4.08
CA ASN A 131 10.79 4.08 5.37
C ASN A 131 9.75 3.44 6.30
N VAL A 132 10.22 2.70 7.29
CA VAL A 132 9.38 1.89 8.18
C VAL A 132 9.37 2.49 9.58
N VAL A 133 8.18 2.57 10.16
CA VAL A 133 7.95 2.91 11.56
C VAL A 133 7.07 1.82 12.17
N PHE A 134 7.56 1.18 13.24
CA PHE A 134 6.80 0.22 14.02
C PHE A 134 5.85 0.94 14.98
N VAL A 135 4.63 0.45 15.13
CA VAL A 135 3.65 0.98 16.07
C VAL A 135 3.24 -0.11 17.05
N LEU A 136 3.59 0.08 18.32
CA LEU A 136 3.30 -0.85 19.41
C LEU A 136 2.59 -0.15 20.57
N GLY A 137 1.99 -0.93 21.45
CA GLY A 137 1.16 -0.44 22.54
C GLY A 137 0.13 -1.46 22.96
N GLY A 138 -0.37 -1.35 24.19
CA GLY A 138 -1.36 -2.27 24.74
C GLY A 138 -2.65 -2.35 23.90
N PRO A 139 -3.45 -3.43 24.05
CA PRO A 139 -4.80 -3.46 23.50
C PRO A 139 -5.62 -2.29 24.04
N GLY A 140 -6.35 -1.57 23.17
CA GLY A 140 -7.11 -0.38 23.57
C GLY A 140 -6.33 0.95 23.54
N ALA A 141 -5.02 0.94 23.28
CA ALA A 141 -4.18 2.16 23.27
C ALA A 141 -4.45 3.12 22.09
N GLY A 142 -5.34 2.78 21.15
CA GLY A 142 -5.69 3.67 20.04
C GLY A 142 -4.77 3.60 18.81
N LYS A 143 -3.83 2.65 18.76
CA LYS A 143 -2.89 2.44 17.62
C LYS A 143 -3.56 2.50 16.25
N GLY A 144 -4.52 1.61 15.99
CA GLY A 144 -5.19 1.53 14.69
C GLY A 144 -5.88 2.83 14.29
N THR A 145 -6.50 3.54 15.24
CA THR A 145 -7.12 4.85 14.98
C THR A 145 -6.09 5.88 14.53
N MET A 146 -4.92 5.91 15.18
CA MET A 146 -3.84 6.84 14.85
C MET A 146 -3.13 6.46 13.55
N CYS A 147 -2.93 5.17 13.27
CA CYS A 147 -2.39 4.71 11.99
C CYS A 147 -3.34 5.04 10.83
N GLU A 148 -4.65 4.87 11.01
CA GLU A 148 -5.66 5.23 10.01
C GLU A 148 -5.70 6.74 9.78
N LEU A 149 -5.59 7.55 10.85
CA LEU A 149 -5.44 9.00 10.73
C LEU A 149 -4.19 9.38 9.92
N ALA A 150 -3.04 8.79 10.23
CA ALA A 150 -1.82 9.03 9.47
C ALA A 150 -1.92 8.58 8.00
N GLU A 151 -2.69 7.53 7.70
CA GLU A 151 -2.93 7.11 6.33
C GLU A 151 -3.76 8.14 5.53
N ILE A 152 -4.89 8.57 6.08
CA ILE A 152 -5.81 9.48 5.36
C ILE A 152 -5.35 10.93 5.38
N GLN A 153 -4.58 11.35 6.40
CA GLN A 153 -4.11 12.73 6.56
C GLN A 153 -2.65 12.93 6.15
N LEU A 154 -1.77 11.96 6.37
CA LEU A 154 -0.33 12.14 6.19
C LEU A 154 0.21 11.30 5.02
N GLY A 155 -0.65 10.54 4.33
CA GLY A 155 -0.28 9.74 3.16
C GLY A 155 0.60 8.53 3.47
N TRP A 156 0.82 8.20 4.74
CA TRP A 156 1.50 6.98 5.16
C TRP A 156 0.68 5.73 4.79
N THR A 157 1.32 4.59 4.59
CA THR A 157 0.62 3.33 4.39
C THR A 157 0.52 2.58 5.71
N HIS A 158 -0.72 2.28 6.14
CA HIS A 158 -0.96 1.48 7.33
C HIS A 158 -0.97 -0.01 6.98
N LEU A 159 -0.05 -0.77 7.58
CA LEU A 159 -0.02 -2.23 7.49
C LEU A 159 -0.25 -2.84 8.87
N SER A 160 -1.34 -3.58 9.03
CA SER A 160 -1.65 -4.34 10.24
C SER A 160 -1.31 -5.81 10.02
N THR A 161 -0.45 -6.38 10.86
CA THR A 161 -0.09 -7.81 10.76
C THR A 161 -1.30 -8.74 10.93
N GLY A 162 -2.25 -8.34 11.77
CA GLY A 162 -3.49 -9.09 11.96
C GLY A 162 -4.38 -9.06 10.70
N ASP A 163 -4.45 -7.92 10.01
CA ASP A 163 -5.22 -7.80 8.77
C ASP A 163 -4.55 -8.54 7.61
N LEU A 164 -3.22 -8.46 7.48
CA LEU A 164 -2.47 -9.20 6.47
C LEU A 164 -2.66 -10.72 6.61
N LEU A 165 -2.55 -11.26 7.82
CA LEU A 165 -2.79 -12.69 8.06
C LEU A 165 -4.23 -13.11 7.73
N ARG A 166 -5.22 -12.28 8.09
CA ARG A 166 -6.64 -12.55 7.77
C ARG A 166 -6.90 -12.46 6.26
N ALA A 167 -6.30 -11.49 5.58
CA ALA A 167 -6.44 -11.32 4.14
C ALA A 167 -5.81 -12.51 3.41
N GLU A 168 -4.61 -12.93 3.81
CA GLU A 168 -3.92 -14.09 3.25
C GLU A 168 -4.80 -15.34 3.38
N GLN A 169 -5.29 -15.64 4.58
CA GLN A 169 -6.19 -16.79 4.81
C GLN A 169 -7.44 -16.82 3.91
N LYS A 170 -7.94 -15.64 3.50
CA LYS A 170 -9.10 -15.50 2.61
C LYS A 170 -8.74 -15.58 1.13
N ALA A 171 -7.56 -15.07 0.74
CA ALA A 171 -7.13 -15.00 -0.65
C ALA A 171 -6.97 -16.40 -1.27
N GLY A 172 -6.52 -17.38 -0.48
CA GLY A 172 -6.19 -18.72 -0.97
C GLY A 172 -4.90 -18.70 -1.80
N GLY A 173 -4.10 -19.77 -1.72
CA GLY A 173 -2.80 -19.84 -2.40
C GLY A 173 -1.69 -20.38 -1.49
N PRO A 174 -0.48 -20.59 -2.06
CA PRO A 174 0.56 -21.43 -1.45
C PRO A 174 0.85 -21.14 0.03
N THR A 175 0.91 -19.85 0.39
CA THR A 175 1.15 -19.40 1.77
C THR A 175 -0.04 -19.69 2.69
N THR A 176 -1.27 -19.62 2.18
CA THR A 176 -2.49 -19.99 2.91
C THR A 176 -2.51 -21.48 3.24
N GLU A 177 -2.12 -22.36 2.32
CA GLU A 177 -2.05 -23.79 2.59
C GLU A 177 -1.05 -24.08 3.72
N VAL A 178 0.14 -23.46 3.66
CA VAL A 178 1.14 -23.55 4.73
C VAL A 178 0.58 -23.04 6.06
N ILE A 179 -0.05 -21.86 6.09
CA ILE A 179 -0.68 -21.32 7.30
C ILE A 179 -1.74 -22.28 7.86
N LYS A 180 -2.58 -22.85 7.00
CA LYS A 180 -3.62 -23.82 7.38
C LYS A 180 -3.01 -25.11 7.94
N GLU A 181 -1.90 -25.61 7.39
CA GLU A 181 -1.19 -26.78 7.92
C GLU A 181 -0.66 -26.55 9.33
N TYR A 182 -0.05 -25.40 9.61
CA TYR A 182 0.38 -25.03 10.96
C TYR A 182 -0.80 -24.98 11.93
N ILE A 183 -1.89 -24.31 11.54
CA ILE A 183 -3.10 -24.20 12.36
C ILE A 183 -3.72 -25.59 12.61
N ALA A 184 -3.85 -26.43 11.58
CA ALA A 184 -4.41 -27.77 11.68
C ALA A 184 -3.54 -28.69 12.57
N ALA A 185 -2.23 -28.46 12.59
CA ALA A 185 -1.29 -29.15 13.48
C ALA A 185 -1.24 -28.56 14.91
N GLY A 186 -2.06 -27.54 15.23
CA GLY A 186 -2.05 -26.85 16.52
C GLY A 186 -0.76 -26.06 16.77
N LYS A 187 -0.01 -25.72 15.72
CA LYS A 187 1.26 -25.00 15.78
C LYS A 187 1.04 -23.51 15.46
N LEU A 188 1.85 -22.66 16.07
CA LEU A 188 1.89 -21.24 15.73
C LEU A 188 2.47 -21.04 14.33
N VAL A 189 1.92 -20.08 13.58
CA VAL A 189 2.45 -19.68 12.28
C VAL A 189 3.87 -19.11 12.48
N PRO A 190 4.89 -19.60 11.74
CA PRO A 190 6.25 -19.07 11.85
C PRO A 190 6.32 -17.56 11.59
N ASN A 191 7.15 -16.86 12.37
CA ASN A 191 7.29 -15.41 12.29
C ASN A 191 7.82 -14.94 10.93
N GLU A 192 8.64 -15.77 10.28
CA GLU A 192 9.22 -15.50 8.97
C GLU A 192 8.12 -15.34 7.90
N ILE A 193 6.99 -16.06 8.04
CA ILE A 193 5.84 -15.90 7.13
C ILE A 193 5.24 -14.50 7.31
N VAL A 194 5.04 -14.05 8.55
CA VAL A 194 4.50 -12.71 8.84
C VAL A 194 5.39 -11.62 8.24
N VAL A 195 6.70 -11.75 8.40
CA VAL A 195 7.67 -10.77 7.90
C VAL A 195 7.74 -10.76 6.37
N ARG A 196 7.64 -11.93 5.71
CA ARG A 196 7.53 -12.02 4.25
C ARG A 196 6.26 -11.36 3.73
N LEU A 197 5.10 -11.61 4.36
CA LEU A 197 3.85 -10.94 4.00
C LEU A 197 3.96 -9.41 4.14
N LEU A 198 4.62 -8.93 5.19
CA LEU A 198 4.90 -7.50 5.36
C LEU A 198 5.80 -6.95 4.23
N LYS A 199 6.90 -7.66 3.91
CA LYS A 199 7.82 -7.28 2.83
C LYS A 199 7.09 -7.21 1.49
N ASP A 200 6.31 -8.23 1.16
CA ASP A 200 5.57 -8.30 -0.10
C ASP A 200 4.50 -7.19 -0.19
N ALA A 201 3.79 -6.91 0.91
CA ALA A 201 2.82 -5.81 0.97
C ALA A 201 3.49 -4.43 0.79
N MET A 202 4.64 -4.21 1.42
CA MET A 202 5.41 -2.96 1.26
C MET A 202 5.97 -2.82 -0.16
N GLU A 203 6.56 -3.88 -0.72
CA GLU A 203 7.09 -3.86 -2.08
C GLU A 203 5.99 -3.62 -3.10
N ARG A 204 4.86 -4.33 -2.99
CA ARG A 204 3.70 -4.13 -3.86
C ARG A 204 3.22 -2.69 -3.80
N THR A 205 3.01 -2.16 -2.60
CA THR A 205 2.54 -0.76 -2.42
C THR A 205 3.54 0.23 -3.00
N THR A 206 4.83 0.05 -2.73
CA THR A 206 5.89 0.92 -3.27
C THR A 206 5.88 0.90 -4.79
N ARG A 207 5.77 -0.31 -5.36
CA ARG A 207 5.74 -0.52 -6.79
C ARG A 207 4.50 0.06 -7.45
N THR A 208 3.30 -0.10 -6.89
CA THR A 208 2.05 0.30 -7.56
C THR A 208 1.57 1.71 -7.22
N THR A 209 2.11 2.34 -6.18
CA THR A 209 1.69 3.69 -5.74
C THR A 209 2.83 4.69 -5.62
N GLY A 210 4.08 4.22 -5.61
CA GLY A 210 5.25 5.05 -5.32
C GLY A 210 5.42 5.41 -3.84
N LYS A 211 4.47 5.04 -2.96
CA LYS A 211 4.54 5.33 -1.53
C LYS A 211 5.63 4.49 -0.86
N ARG A 212 6.44 5.15 -0.04
CA ARG A 212 7.56 4.51 0.67
C ARG A 212 7.48 4.60 2.19
N ASN A 213 6.48 5.30 2.73
CA ASN A 213 6.33 5.52 4.16
C ASN A 213 5.32 4.53 4.73
N PHE A 214 5.75 3.66 5.66
CA PHE A 214 4.95 2.57 6.20
C PHE A 214 4.85 2.63 7.72
N LEU A 215 3.63 2.54 8.23
CA LEU A 215 3.32 2.30 9.65
C LEU A 215 2.93 0.84 9.80
N ILE A 216 3.75 0.06 10.51
CA ILE A 216 3.46 -1.35 10.78
C ILE A 216 2.86 -1.47 12.18
N ASP A 217 1.54 -1.67 12.24
CA ASP A 217 0.76 -1.77 13.47
C ASP A 217 0.81 -3.20 14.04
N GLY A 218 1.25 -3.28 15.30
CA GLY A 218 1.26 -4.53 16.06
C GLY A 218 2.39 -5.46 15.64
N PHE A 219 3.54 -4.92 15.21
CA PHE A 219 4.78 -5.65 15.00
C PHE A 219 5.99 -4.75 15.37
N PRO A 220 7.08 -5.31 15.90
CA PRO A 220 7.25 -6.69 16.37
C PRO A 220 6.56 -6.94 17.72
N ARG A 221 5.87 -8.08 17.90
CA ARG A 221 5.22 -8.41 19.19
C ARG A 221 6.11 -9.16 20.19
N SER A 222 7.29 -9.57 19.73
CA SER A 222 8.25 -10.34 20.52
C SER A 222 9.65 -10.16 19.94
N LEU A 223 10.67 -10.57 20.71
CA LEU A 223 12.05 -10.60 20.21
C LEU A 223 12.22 -11.59 19.05
N SER A 224 11.43 -12.67 19.00
CA SER A 224 11.46 -13.63 17.89
C SER A 224 10.84 -13.05 16.61
N ASN A 225 9.86 -12.15 16.69
CA ASN A 225 9.40 -11.37 15.54
C ASN A 225 10.52 -10.49 14.99
N LEU A 226 11.26 -9.82 15.89
CA LEU A 226 12.36 -8.97 15.51
C LEU A 226 13.53 -9.77 14.90
N GLU A 227 13.79 -10.97 15.40
CA GLU A 227 14.81 -11.84 14.79
C GLU A 227 14.42 -12.25 13.37
N ALA A 228 13.16 -12.67 13.17
CA ALA A 228 12.64 -12.97 11.84
C ALA A 228 12.69 -11.75 10.90
N TRP A 229 12.52 -10.52 11.43
CA TRP A 229 12.75 -9.29 10.67
C TRP A 229 14.16 -9.23 10.10
N TYR A 230 15.18 -9.50 10.91
CA TYR A 230 16.57 -9.50 10.44
C TYR A 230 16.88 -10.65 9.49
N GLU A 231 16.25 -11.81 9.64
CA GLU A 231 16.45 -12.94 8.70
C GLU A 231 15.88 -12.63 7.31
N VAL A 232 14.83 -11.81 7.21
CA VAL A 232 14.22 -11.44 5.92
C VAL A 232 14.81 -10.17 5.33
N PHE A 233 15.06 -9.14 6.13
CA PHE A 233 15.59 -7.85 5.67
C PHE A 233 17.13 -7.76 5.73
N GLY A 234 17.78 -8.72 6.37
CA GLY A 234 19.22 -8.72 6.62
C GLY A 234 19.59 -8.04 7.95
N ARG A 235 20.64 -8.53 8.62
CA ARG A 235 21.13 -7.97 9.89
C ARG A 235 21.75 -6.57 9.76
N GLU A 236 22.16 -6.21 8.55
CA GLU A 236 22.69 -4.88 8.23
C GLU A 236 21.57 -3.85 8.02
N ALA A 237 20.31 -4.28 7.91
CA ALA A 237 19.18 -3.38 7.76
C ALA A 237 19.07 -2.45 8.97
N LYS A 238 18.86 -1.16 8.69
CA LYS A 238 18.62 -0.14 9.72
C LYS A 238 17.42 -0.55 10.56
N LEU A 239 17.60 -0.62 11.88
CA LEU A 239 16.50 -0.86 12.81
C LEU A 239 15.48 0.29 12.69
N PRO A 240 14.21 -0.01 12.35
CA PRO A 240 13.15 0.99 12.28
C PRO A 240 12.94 1.72 13.61
N THR A 241 12.36 2.92 13.55
CA THR A 241 11.89 3.61 14.75
C THR A 241 10.60 2.95 15.23
N MET A 242 10.40 2.88 16.55
CA MET A 242 9.17 2.41 17.18
C MET A 242 8.44 3.59 17.81
N LEU A 243 7.17 3.76 17.46
CA LEU A 243 6.23 4.56 18.21
C LEU A 243 5.54 3.65 19.23
N TYR A 244 5.83 3.85 20.51
CA TYR A 244 5.21 3.13 21.60
C TYR A 244 4.07 3.96 22.18
N PHE A 245 2.86 3.46 22.00
CA PHE A 245 1.62 4.04 22.50
C PHE A 245 1.45 3.59 23.95
N GLU A 246 1.95 4.42 24.84
CA GLU A 246 1.88 4.18 26.27
C GLU A 246 0.53 4.65 26.81
N CYS A 247 -0.09 3.81 27.62
CA CYS A 247 -1.37 4.11 28.23
C CYS A 247 -1.48 3.36 29.56
N PRO A 248 -1.88 4.03 30.65
CA PRO A 248 -2.19 3.36 31.91
C PRO A 248 -3.27 2.28 31.74
N LEU A 249 -3.13 1.17 32.46
CA LEU A 249 -4.05 0.04 32.36
C LEU A 249 -5.48 0.46 32.65
N GLU A 250 -5.69 1.34 33.63
CA GLU A 250 -7.01 1.81 34.06
C GLU A 250 -7.73 2.53 32.90
N VAL A 251 -7.00 3.29 32.09
CA VAL A 251 -7.54 3.98 30.90
C VAL A 251 -7.83 2.99 29.79
N LEU A 252 -6.96 1.98 29.59
CA LEU A 252 -7.18 0.92 28.62
C LEU A 252 -8.46 0.13 28.93
N GLU A 253 -8.63 -0.29 30.19
CA GLU A 253 -9.81 -1.02 30.66
C GLU A 253 -11.09 -0.23 30.40
N GLN A 254 -11.13 1.07 30.72
CA GLN A 254 -12.27 1.93 30.44
C GLN A 254 -12.61 2.00 28.94
N ARG A 255 -11.60 2.17 28.07
CA ARG A 255 -11.79 2.23 26.62
C ARG A 255 -12.31 0.93 26.03
N ILE A 256 -11.85 -0.19 26.57
CA ILE A 256 -12.24 -1.53 26.14
C ILE A 256 -13.70 -1.81 26.54
N LEU A 257 -14.05 -1.54 27.80
CA LEU A 257 -15.44 -1.66 28.29
C LEU A 257 -16.40 -0.78 27.49
N GLY A 258 -15.98 0.44 27.17
CA GLY A 258 -16.74 1.33 26.29
C GLY A 258 -16.95 0.77 24.90
N ARG A 259 -15.95 0.07 24.30
CA ARG A 259 -16.10 -0.56 22.98
C ARG A 259 -17.03 -1.78 23.00
N ALA A 260 -16.97 -2.61 24.04
CA ALA A 260 -17.82 -3.80 24.16
C ALA A 260 -19.33 -3.46 24.14
N GLN A 261 -19.71 -2.23 24.49
CA GLN A 261 -21.09 -1.73 24.40
C GLN A 261 -21.56 -1.46 22.96
N TYR A 262 -20.64 -1.28 22.00
CA TYR A 262 -20.95 -0.89 20.62
C TYR A 262 -20.39 -1.83 19.54
N SER A 263 -19.36 -2.63 19.83
CA SER A 263 -18.82 -3.63 18.90
C SER A 263 -19.34 -5.02 19.22
N GLY A 264 -20.17 -5.60 18.35
CA GLY A 264 -20.60 -6.99 18.41
C GLY A 264 -19.50 -8.03 18.12
N ARG A 265 -18.24 -7.77 18.50
CA ARG A 265 -17.15 -8.73 18.35
C ARG A 265 -17.22 -9.75 19.50
N ALA A 266 -17.27 -11.03 19.15
CA ALA A 266 -17.39 -12.14 20.10
C ALA A 266 -16.18 -12.29 21.07
N ASP A 267 -15.08 -11.58 20.82
CA ASP A 267 -13.81 -11.71 21.56
C ASP A 267 -13.65 -10.69 22.71
N ASP A 268 -14.61 -9.77 22.92
CA ASP A 268 -14.53 -8.70 23.92
C ASP A 268 -15.04 -9.14 25.31
N ASN A 269 -14.52 -10.26 25.85
CA ASN A 269 -14.67 -10.60 27.28
C ASN A 269 -13.48 -9.99 28.07
N ILE A 270 -13.76 -9.39 29.23
CA ILE A 270 -12.77 -8.84 30.17
C ILE A 270 -11.61 -9.81 30.43
N GLU A 271 -11.88 -11.12 30.54
CA GLU A 271 -10.84 -12.13 30.75
C GLU A 271 -9.89 -12.28 29.56
N ALA A 272 -10.43 -12.30 28.33
CA ALA A 272 -9.62 -12.35 27.11
C ALA A 272 -8.76 -11.07 26.97
N MET A 273 -9.27 -9.93 27.46
CA MET A 273 -8.55 -8.66 27.41
C MET A 273 -7.42 -8.59 28.44
N LYS A 274 -7.64 -9.09 29.66
CA LYS A 274 -6.58 -9.25 30.65
C LYS A 274 -5.48 -10.16 30.12
N LEU A 275 -5.85 -11.32 29.56
CA LEU A 275 -4.88 -12.22 28.94
C LEU A 275 -4.05 -11.52 27.85
N ARG A 276 -4.70 -10.75 26.97
CA ARG A 276 -3.98 -9.99 25.93
C ARG A 276 -3.04 -8.93 26.50
N PHE A 277 -3.39 -8.32 27.63
CA PHE A 277 -2.54 -7.34 28.28
C PHE A 277 -1.37 -8.02 29.01
N ASP A 278 -1.59 -9.16 29.66
CA ASP A 278 -0.55 -9.95 30.30
C ASP A 278 0.44 -10.50 29.26
N THR A 279 -0.06 -11.06 28.15
CA THR A 279 0.79 -11.45 27.00
C THR A 279 1.58 -10.26 26.45
N PHE A 280 0.96 -9.08 26.34
CA PHE A 280 1.66 -7.87 25.90
C PHE A 280 2.81 -7.51 26.86
N LYS A 281 2.60 -7.63 28.18
CA LYS A 281 3.64 -7.39 29.18
C LYS A 281 4.77 -8.42 29.11
N GLU A 282 4.43 -9.69 28.96
CA GLU A 282 5.40 -10.78 29.00
C GLU A 282 6.22 -10.86 27.71
N GLU A 283 5.57 -10.73 26.55
CA GLU A 283 6.21 -10.97 25.25
C GLU A 283 6.63 -9.68 24.54
N THR A 284 5.82 -8.62 24.62
CA THR A 284 6.03 -7.40 23.83
C THR A 284 6.86 -6.35 24.55
N LEU A 285 6.65 -6.11 25.85
CA LEU A 285 7.45 -5.11 26.59
C LEU A 285 8.96 -5.34 26.56
N PRO A 286 9.51 -6.58 26.62
CA PRO A 286 10.94 -6.79 26.45
C PRO A 286 11.48 -6.25 25.12
N THR A 287 10.65 -6.27 24.07
CA THR A 287 10.98 -5.68 22.78
C THR A 287 10.95 -4.16 22.84
N VAL A 288 9.97 -3.56 23.51
CA VAL A 288 9.93 -2.10 23.74
C VAL A 288 11.16 -1.64 24.52
N GLU A 289 11.55 -2.35 25.58
CA GLU A 289 12.76 -2.07 26.37
C GLU A 289 14.04 -2.14 25.53
N LEU A 290 14.14 -3.10 24.60
CA LEU A 290 15.25 -3.16 23.66
C LEU A 290 15.32 -1.90 22.80
N PHE A 291 14.19 -1.43 22.27
CA PHE A 291 14.15 -0.22 21.44
C PHE A 291 14.45 1.04 22.25
N ARG A 292 13.98 1.13 23.51
CA ARG A 292 14.33 2.20 24.46
C ARG A 292 15.83 2.28 24.66
N LYS A 293 16.47 1.16 25.02
CA LYS A 293 17.93 1.07 25.21
C LYS A 293 18.73 1.43 23.96
N LYS A 294 18.18 1.17 22.76
CA LYS A 294 18.79 1.51 21.48
C LYS A 294 18.51 2.95 21.01
N GLY A 295 17.75 3.75 21.77
CA GLY A 295 17.35 5.10 21.34
C GLY A 295 16.47 5.09 20.09
N LYS A 296 15.69 4.01 19.89
CA LYS A 296 14.77 3.80 18.76
C LYS A 296 13.31 3.73 19.17
N CYS A 297 13.00 3.99 20.44
CA CYS A 297 11.63 4.09 20.94
C CYS A 297 11.27 5.57 21.14
N VAL A 298 10.14 5.98 20.57
CA VAL A 298 9.47 7.24 20.86
C VAL A 298 8.17 6.90 21.57
N GLU A 299 8.00 7.42 22.77
CA GLU A 299 6.81 7.17 23.58
C GLU A 299 5.77 8.25 23.32
N LEU A 300 4.56 7.81 23.02
CA LEU A 300 3.39 8.66 22.86
C LEU A 300 2.44 8.35 24.00
N ASP A 301 2.21 9.34 24.87
CA ASP A 301 1.22 9.22 25.93
C ASP A 301 -0.19 9.28 25.32
N THR A 302 -0.83 8.12 25.27
CA THR A 302 -2.16 7.96 24.68
C THR A 302 -3.28 8.04 25.71
N SER A 303 -2.99 8.41 26.96
CA SER A 303 -4.01 8.69 27.97
C SER A 303 -4.73 10.02 27.72
N GLN A 304 -4.11 10.92 26.96
CA GLN A 304 -4.63 12.22 26.53
C GLN A 304 -5.80 12.08 25.54
N ASP A 305 -6.42 13.20 25.19
CA ASP A 305 -7.44 13.25 24.15
C ASP A 305 -6.86 12.93 22.76
N ARG A 306 -7.74 12.57 21.82
CA ARG A 306 -7.30 12.07 20.51
C ARG A 306 -6.59 13.13 19.68
N GLU A 307 -6.92 14.40 19.83
CA GLU A 307 -6.31 15.49 19.09
C GLU A 307 -4.87 15.72 19.56
N ALA A 308 -4.64 15.71 20.87
CA ALA A 308 -3.30 15.81 21.45
C ALA A 308 -2.41 14.63 21.00
N VAL A 309 -2.92 13.40 21.05
CA VAL A 309 -2.19 12.21 20.59
C VAL A 309 -1.88 12.29 19.10
N TYR A 310 -2.83 12.75 18.29
CA TYR A 310 -2.63 12.92 16.85
C TYR A 310 -1.60 14.02 16.55
N ALA A 311 -1.59 15.12 17.29
CA ALA A 311 -0.58 16.17 17.14
C ALA A 311 0.84 15.62 17.40
N LEU A 312 1.01 14.86 18.49
CA LEU A 312 2.29 14.20 18.78
C LEU A 312 2.72 13.24 17.67
N LEU A 313 1.80 12.39 17.20
CA LEU A 313 2.07 11.47 16.09
C LEU A 313 2.50 12.23 14.83
N ARG A 314 1.73 13.27 14.47
CA ARG A 314 1.99 14.11 13.29
C ARG A 314 3.38 14.72 13.35
N ASP A 315 3.78 15.24 14.50
CA ASP A 315 5.10 15.85 14.70
C ASP A 315 6.23 14.82 14.54
N GLN A 316 6.05 13.59 15.01
CA GLN A 316 7.04 12.51 14.84
C GLN A 316 7.19 12.04 13.38
N LEU A 317 6.10 12.09 12.61
CA LEU A 317 6.10 11.68 11.20
C LEU A 317 6.47 12.82 10.25
N ALA A 318 6.43 14.08 10.70
CA ALA A 318 6.57 15.29 9.89
C ALA A 318 7.78 15.28 8.96
N GLN A 319 8.95 14.82 9.44
CA GLN A 319 10.20 14.84 8.65
C GLN A 319 10.14 14.01 7.35
N TYR A 320 9.20 13.06 7.25
CA TYR A 320 9.04 12.18 6.08
C TYR A 320 7.68 12.38 5.38
N THR A 321 6.86 13.32 5.85
CA THR A 321 5.54 13.61 5.30
C THR A 321 5.63 14.81 4.36
N ASP A 322 4.90 14.77 3.25
CA ASP A 322 4.79 15.93 2.35
C ASP A 322 4.16 17.11 3.09
N GLN A 323 4.75 18.30 2.97
CA GLN A 323 4.27 19.51 3.62
C GLN A 323 2.82 19.84 3.20
N GLN A 324 2.42 19.55 1.96
CA GLN A 324 1.05 19.76 1.49
C GLN A 324 0.05 18.89 2.26
N LEU A 325 0.45 17.66 2.62
CA LEU A 325 -0.37 16.76 3.43
C LEU A 325 -0.36 17.17 4.92
N MET A 326 0.72 17.79 5.40
CA MET A 326 0.77 18.35 6.76
C MET A 326 -0.15 19.56 6.94
N ASP A 327 -0.29 20.38 5.90
CA ASP A 327 -1.03 21.64 5.93
C ASP A 327 -2.50 21.50 5.51
N GLN A 328 -2.92 20.32 5.03
CA GLN A 328 -4.29 20.11 4.59
C GLN A 328 -5.28 20.12 5.77
N PRO A 329 -6.52 20.59 5.56
CA PRO A 329 -7.56 20.52 6.58
C PRO A 329 -7.94 19.07 6.87
N LEU A 330 -8.45 18.82 8.09
CA LEU A 330 -8.97 17.50 8.46
C LEU A 330 -10.10 17.10 7.49
N THR A 331 -10.07 15.85 7.06
CA THR A 331 -11.14 15.24 6.29
C THR A 331 -12.27 14.87 7.24
N GLU A 332 -13.50 14.76 6.74
CA GLU A 332 -14.66 14.35 7.55
C GLU A 332 -14.39 13.05 8.32
N LYS A 333 -13.72 12.08 7.67
CA LYS A 333 -13.33 10.82 8.32
C LYS A 333 -12.33 11.04 9.46
N ALA A 334 -11.37 11.95 9.30
CA ALA A 334 -10.43 12.29 10.37
C ALA A 334 -11.11 12.99 11.54
N GLU A 335 -12.04 13.92 11.28
CA GLU A 335 -12.84 14.57 12.33
C GLU A 335 -13.63 13.53 13.16
N VAL A 336 -14.21 12.52 12.50
CA VAL A 336 -14.92 11.42 13.18
C VAL A 336 -13.96 10.58 14.02
N LEU A 337 -12.79 10.20 13.48
CA LEU A 337 -11.79 9.42 14.22
C LEU A 337 -11.24 10.18 15.44
N LEU A 338 -11.08 11.50 15.32
CA LEU A 338 -10.68 12.39 16.42
C LEU A 338 -11.81 12.65 17.43
N GLY A 339 -13.05 12.31 17.10
CA GLY A 339 -14.21 12.56 17.97
C GLY A 339 -14.73 13.99 17.90
N LEU A 340 -14.28 14.78 16.93
CA LEU A 340 -14.75 16.14 16.63
C LEU A 340 -16.12 16.13 15.96
N ARG A 341 -16.46 15.02 15.30
CA ARG A 341 -17.73 14.81 14.60
C ARG A 341 -18.34 13.47 15.01
N PRO A 342 -19.67 13.36 15.19
CA PRO A 342 -20.31 12.08 15.46
C PRO A 342 -20.18 11.14 14.25
N TYR A 343 -20.18 9.83 14.49
CA TYR A 343 -20.27 8.85 13.41
C TYR A 343 -21.55 9.08 12.60
N PRO A 344 -21.49 8.98 11.25
CA PRO A 344 -22.70 9.01 10.44
C PRO A 344 -23.66 7.95 10.96
N LYS A 345 -24.91 8.33 11.23
CA LYS A 345 -25.96 7.33 11.45
C LYS A 345 -26.11 6.58 10.13
N GLU A 346 -25.98 5.25 10.16
CA GLU A 346 -26.25 4.42 8.97
C GLU A 346 -27.61 4.84 8.39
N ALA A 347 -27.60 5.17 7.09
CA ALA A 347 -28.78 5.63 6.35
C ALA A 347 -29.65 4.47 5.88
#